data_AF-A0A924X1F2-F1
#
_entry.id   AF-A0A924X1F2-F1
#
_cell.length_a   1.000
_cell.length_b   1.000
_cell.length_c   1.000
_cell.angle_alpha   90.00
_cell.angle_beta   90.00
_cell.angle_gamma   90.00
#
_symmetry.space_group_name_H-M   'P 1'
#
loop_
_entity.id
_entity.type
_entity.pdbx_description
1 polymer ?
#
loop_
_entity_poly.entity_id
_entity_poly.type
_entity_poly.pdbx_seq_one_letter_code
_entity_poly.pdbx_strand_id
1 'polypeptide(L)'
;MQNLIRSLLLISFSSSVLAEPSTPPNPELTYKLKASVVKVHVSTKTGGHGVGTGVLVGKDLVATNCHVVANAAGVSITKFGNSYAPIALKADWKHDLCLLTFQYLEINPVELGDSETLKYEQAIFSIGFPGGPPKPQVTYGNIKALYPLDDSQIVRTDASFIMGASGSPVFSSDGKLIALSTFKSPGRGAYYYNIPVKWVKALIDAPETTSTATTTAPFWDSTEDGHPYFMRVILPLQNQAWADLTRIATLWLADQPNNAEAHYYLGLAAEKTNNLGVAKQHFEQALKVEPQHTASLVELALMANTTGNENEVNRLQLALENINSDVANELNETIHPTIIKQNTATTEGTK
;
A
#
# COMPACT_ATOMS: atom_id res chain seq x y z
N MET A 1 11.65 -44.01 -19.31
CA MET A 1 11.70 -43.04 -20.42
C MET A 1 10.26 -42.81 -20.88
N GLN A 2 9.57 -41.82 -20.31
CA GLN A 2 8.44 -41.12 -20.94
C GLN A 2 7.98 -40.00 -19.99
N ASN A 3 8.36 -38.79 -20.39
CA ASN A 3 7.85 -37.52 -19.88
C ASN A 3 6.35 -37.43 -20.18
N LEU A 4 5.53 -37.07 -19.19
CA LEU A 4 4.23 -36.47 -19.47
C LEU A 4 4.08 -35.17 -18.67
N ILE A 5 4.37 -34.08 -19.39
CA ILE A 5 3.61 -32.83 -19.43
C ILE A 5 3.35 -32.17 -18.07
N ARG A 6 4.32 -31.36 -17.63
CA ARG A 6 4.04 -30.21 -16.78
C ARG A 6 3.15 -29.26 -17.58
N SER A 7 1.87 -29.16 -17.22
CA SER A 7 0.99 -28.13 -17.75
C SER A 7 1.55 -26.76 -17.41
N LEU A 8 1.89 -26.02 -18.47
CA LEU A 8 2.07 -24.57 -18.44
C LEU A 8 0.79 -23.98 -17.83
N LEU A 9 0.90 -23.41 -16.63
CA LEU A 9 -0.12 -22.53 -16.08
C LEU A 9 -0.18 -21.33 -17.05
N LEU A 10 -1.23 -21.28 -17.88
CA LEU A 10 -1.54 -20.10 -18.66
C LEU A 10 -1.75 -18.95 -17.68
N ILE A 11 -0.87 -17.95 -17.74
CA ILE A 11 -1.07 -16.67 -17.10
C ILE A 11 -2.26 -16.03 -17.80
N SER A 12 -3.45 -16.26 -17.25
CA SER A 12 -4.63 -15.48 -17.60
C SER A 12 -4.33 -14.04 -17.22
N PHE A 13 -4.30 -13.16 -18.21
CA PHE A 13 -4.35 -11.73 -17.98
C PHE A 13 -5.70 -11.42 -17.35
N SER A 14 -5.74 -11.39 -16.03
CA SER A 14 -6.82 -10.73 -15.29
C SER A 14 -6.71 -9.25 -15.62
N SER A 15 -7.57 -8.78 -16.53
CA SER A 15 -7.87 -7.36 -16.61
C SER A 15 -8.15 -6.90 -15.19
N SER A 16 -7.33 -6.00 -14.66
CA SER A 16 -7.49 -5.44 -13.33
C SER A 16 -8.78 -4.63 -13.32
N VAL A 17 -9.91 -5.31 -13.12
CA VAL A 17 -11.11 -4.67 -12.59
C VAL A 17 -10.67 -4.24 -11.20
N LEU A 18 -10.50 -2.94 -11.00
CA LEU A 18 -10.33 -2.39 -9.66
C LEU A 18 -11.55 -2.85 -8.88
N ALA A 19 -11.37 -3.75 -7.92
CA ALA A 19 -12.42 -4.13 -7.00
C ALA A 19 -12.90 -2.82 -6.36
N GLU A 20 -14.15 -2.43 -6.67
CA GLU A 20 -14.77 -1.32 -5.96
C GLU A 20 -15.02 -1.81 -4.53
N PRO A 21 -14.66 -1.02 -3.50
CA PRO A 21 -14.88 -1.43 -2.13
C PRO A 21 -16.36 -1.74 -1.92
N SER A 22 -16.65 -2.75 -1.10
CA SER A 22 -18.00 -3.20 -0.75
C SER A 22 -18.96 -2.08 -0.30
N THR A 23 -18.41 -0.91 0.08
CA THR A 23 -19.15 0.35 0.07
C THR A 23 -18.21 1.51 -0.28
N PRO A 24 -18.31 2.15 -1.47
CA PRO A 24 -17.55 3.34 -1.77
C PRO A 24 -17.92 4.48 -0.81
N PRO A 25 -16.96 5.33 -0.40
CA PRO A 25 -17.23 6.44 0.50
C PRO A 25 -18.25 7.38 -0.14
N ASN A 26 -19.06 8.00 0.72
CA ASN A 26 -20.09 8.95 0.30
C ASN A 26 -19.51 9.98 -0.70
N PRO A 27 -20.08 10.14 -1.91
CA PRO A 27 -19.60 11.10 -2.90
C PRO A 27 -19.52 12.54 -2.36
N GLU A 28 -20.42 12.93 -1.45
CA GLU A 28 -20.41 14.23 -0.79
C GLU A 28 -19.20 14.38 0.14
N LEU A 29 -18.88 13.35 0.93
CA LEU A 29 -17.70 13.32 1.79
C LEU A 29 -16.44 13.47 0.94
N THR A 30 -16.33 12.68 -0.12
CA THR A 30 -15.19 12.72 -1.05
C THR A 30 -15.04 14.09 -1.70
N TYR A 31 -16.16 14.73 -2.09
CA TYR A 31 -16.16 16.09 -2.63
C TYR A 31 -15.63 17.12 -1.62
N LYS A 32 -16.09 17.04 -0.36
CA LYS A 32 -15.62 17.90 0.73
C LYS A 32 -14.11 17.72 0.98
N LEU A 33 -13.64 16.48 1.09
CA LEU A 33 -12.23 16.18 1.32
C LEU A 33 -11.33 16.64 0.16
N LYS A 34 -11.79 16.55 -1.10
CA LYS A 34 -11.07 17.11 -2.25
C LYS A 34 -10.79 18.60 -2.11
N ALA A 35 -11.58 19.36 -1.34
CA ALA A 35 -11.30 20.77 -1.07
C ALA A 35 -10.03 20.97 -0.22
N SER A 36 -9.67 20.01 0.63
CA SER A 36 -8.49 20.06 1.50
C SER A 36 -7.22 19.45 0.89
N VAL A 37 -7.33 18.84 -0.30
CA VAL A 37 -6.19 18.28 -1.03
C VAL A 37 -5.66 19.28 -2.06
N VAL A 38 -4.34 19.47 -2.08
CA VAL A 38 -3.64 20.46 -2.91
C VAL A 38 -2.57 19.79 -3.76
N LYS A 39 -2.30 20.38 -4.94
CA LYS A 39 -1.20 19.92 -5.78
C LYS A 39 0.06 20.67 -5.38
N VAL A 40 1.12 19.94 -5.05
CA VAL A 40 2.44 20.50 -4.74
C VAL A 40 3.23 20.59 -6.03
N HIS A 41 3.82 21.75 -6.29
CA HIS A 41 4.70 22.02 -7.41
C HIS A 41 6.09 22.35 -6.86
N VAL A 42 7.11 21.80 -7.51
CA VAL A 42 8.50 22.14 -7.19
C VAL A 42 9.27 22.48 -8.45
N SER A 43 10.21 23.40 -8.31
CA SER A 43 11.25 23.68 -9.29
C SER A 43 12.61 23.29 -8.73
N THR A 44 13.46 22.74 -9.58
CA THR A 44 14.83 22.36 -9.24
C THR A 44 15.82 23.45 -9.63
N LYS A 45 17.03 23.43 -9.07
CA LYS A 45 18.09 24.40 -9.40
C LYS A 45 18.52 24.38 -10.88
N THR A 46 18.28 23.26 -11.56
CA THR A 46 18.60 23.06 -12.98
C THR A 46 17.43 23.38 -13.92
N GLY A 47 16.32 23.90 -13.40
CA GLY A 47 15.14 24.28 -14.20
C GLY A 47 14.14 23.16 -14.46
N GLY A 48 14.33 21.96 -13.88
CA GLY A 48 13.33 20.89 -13.91
C GLY A 48 12.14 21.17 -12.99
N HIS A 49 11.00 20.53 -13.27
CA HIS A 49 9.76 20.65 -12.50
C HIS A 49 9.32 19.30 -11.93
N GLY A 50 8.79 19.30 -10.72
CA GLY A 50 8.21 18.13 -10.05
C GLY A 50 6.79 18.42 -9.58
N VAL A 51 6.01 17.35 -9.42
CA VAL A 51 4.64 17.42 -8.91
C VAL A 51 4.48 16.37 -7.81
N GLY A 52 3.78 16.76 -6.76
CA GLY A 52 3.30 15.87 -5.70
C GLY A 52 1.91 16.28 -5.23
N THR A 53 1.49 15.68 -4.13
CA THR A 53 0.22 15.93 -3.47
C THR A 53 0.47 16.41 -2.05
N GLY A 54 -0.41 17.25 -1.53
CA GLY A 54 -0.44 17.59 -0.11
C GLY A 54 -1.87 17.69 0.40
N VAL A 55 -2.02 17.70 1.72
CA VAL A 55 -3.31 17.79 2.41
C VAL A 55 -3.22 18.75 3.58
N LEU A 56 -4.26 19.56 3.78
CA LEU A 56 -4.32 20.43 4.95
C LEU A 56 -4.61 19.62 6.22
N VAL A 57 -3.70 19.66 7.17
CA VAL A 57 -3.76 18.93 8.45
C VAL A 57 -3.95 19.85 9.66
N GLY A 58 -3.84 21.16 9.43
CA GLY A 58 -4.11 22.21 10.39
C GLY A 58 -4.37 23.52 9.66
N LYS A 59 -4.69 24.58 10.40
CA LYS A 59 -4.82 25.92 9.83
C LYS A 59 -3.49 26.31 9.18
N ASP A 60 -3.54 26.69 7.90
CA ASP A 60 -2.37 27.09 7.12
C ASP A 60 -1.24 26.04 7.03
N LEU A 61 -1.53 24.77 7.33
CA LEU A 61 -0.52 23.72 7.45
C LEU A 61 -0.83 22.54 6.52
N VAL A 62 0.05 22.30 5.55
CA VAL A 62 -0.10 21.25 4.54
C VAL A 62 0.92 20.15 4.76
N ALA A 63 0.47 18.93 4.99
CA ALA A 63 1.34 17.75 5.00
C ALA A 63 1.63 17.26 3.57
N THR A 64 2.87 16.86 3.32
CA THR A 64 3.33 16.20 2.09
C THR A 64 4.56 15.34 2.42
N ASN A 65 5.10 14.60 1.44
CA ASN A 65 6.36 13.92 1.64
C ASN A 65 7.55 14.87 1.49
N CYS A 66 8.59 14.66 2.29
CA CYS A 66 9.78 15.50 2.20
C CYS A 66 10.51 15.34 0.87
N HIS A 67 10.58 14.16 0.27
CA HIS A 67 11.23 13.94 -1.02
C HIS A 67 10.59 14.75 -2.16
N VAL A 68 9.33 15.16 -2.01
CA VAL A 68 8.66 16.05 -2.98
C VAL A 68 9.32 17.43 -2.97
N VAL A 69 9.71 17.93 -1.80
CA VAL A 69 10.20 19.31 -1.59
C VAL A 69 11.70 19.40 -1.31
N ALA A 70 12.36 18.27 -1.03
CA ALA A 70 13.76 18.19 -0.67
C ALA A 70 14.64 18.81 -1.77
N ASN A 71 15.54 19.70 -1.35
CA ASN A 71 16.49 20.40 -2.24
C ASN A 71 15.84 21.19 -3.39
N ALA A 72 14.53 21.45 -3.33
CA ALA A 72 13.82 22.27 -4.31
C ALA A 72 14.31 23.72 -4.25
N ALA A 73 14.44 24.35 -5.42
CA ALA A 73 14.73 25.77 -5.55
C ALA A 73 13.49 26.65 -5.30
N GLY A 74 12.31 26.10 -5.58
CA GLY A 74 11.04 26.73 -5.28
C GLY A 74 9.97 25.68 -5.01
N VAL A 75 9.06 25.99 -4.09
CA VAL A 75 7.91 25.17 -3.72
C VAL A 75 6.67 26.03 -3.79
N SER A 76 5.60 25.53 -4.39
CA SER A 76 4.28 26.14 -4.29
C SER A 76 3.18 25.09 -4.26
N ILE A 77 2.00 25.47 -3.77
CA ILE A 77 0.79 24.68 -3.90
C ILE A 77 -0.19 25.38 -4.83
N THR A 78 -0.91 24.61 -5.65
CA THR A 78 -2.00 25.13 -6.47
C THR A 78 -3.34 24.69 -5.91
N LYS A 79 -4.23 25.64 -5.66
CA LYS A 79 -5.62 25.39 -5.30
C LYS A 79 -6.57 26.40 -5.91
N PHE A 80 -7.66 25.90 -6.51
CA PHE A 80 -8.69 26.72 -7.18
C PHE A 80 -8.14 27.74 -8.20
N GLY A 81 -7.01 27.42 -8.85
CA GLY A 81 -6.34 28.30 -9.82
C GLY A 81 -5.33 29.27 -9.21
N ASN A 82 -5.29 29.40 -7.88
CA ASN A 82 -4.31 30.23 -7.18
C ASN A 82 -3.08 29.41 -6.78
N SER A 83 -1.92 30.05 -6.81
CA SER A 83 -0.64 29.48 -6.38
C SER A 83 -0.19 30.15 -5.09
N TYR A 84 0.23 29.36 -4.11
CA TYR A 84 0.69 29.83 -2.81
C TYR A 84 2.08 29.27 -2.53
N ALA A 85 3.00 30.11 -2.06
CA ALA A 85 4.33 29.68 -1.63
C ALA A 85 4.34 29.49 -0.11
N PRO A 86 4.98 28.43 0.42
CA PRO A 86 5.11 28.25 1.85
C PRO A 86 6.08 29.30 2.43
N ILE A 87 5.80 29.74 3.64
CA ILE A 87 6.65 30.68 4.40
C ILE A 87 7.67 29.95 5.29
N ALA A 88 7.38 28.70 5.64
CA ALA A 88 8.22 27.85 6.46
C ALA A 88 7.88 26.37 6.21
N LEU A 89 8.68 25.48 6.79
CA LEU A 89 8.44 24.06 6.80
C LEU A 89 8.87 23.43 8.13
N LYS A 90 8.21 22.33 8.49
CA LYS A 90 8.65 21.40 9.52
C LYS A 90 9.01 20.10 8.81
N ALA A 91 10.17 19.53 9.09
CA ALA A 91 10.65 18.35 8.37
C ALA A 91 11.11 17.24 9.30
N ASP A 92 10.55 16.07 9.06
CA ASP A 92 11.12 14.80 9.47
C ASP A 92 11.68 14.10 8.22
N TRP A 93 12.96 14.35 7.97
CA TRP A 93 13.65 13.82 6.79
C TRP A 93 13.77 12.29 6.83
N LYS A 94 13.90 11.69 8.02
CA LYS A 94 14.05 10.23 8.19
C LYS A 94 12.75 9.53 7.80
N HIS A 95 11.62 10.05 8.25
CA HIS A 95 10.29 9.50 7.97
C HIS A 95 9.63 10.01 6.69
N ASP A 96 10.36 10.82 5.91
CA ASP A 96 9.89 11.39 4.65
C ASP A 96 8.62 12.23 4.78
N LEU A 97 8.51 13.03 5.85
CA LEU A 97 7.32 13.80 6.15
C LEU A 97 7.64 15.26 6.37
N CYS A 98 7.01 16.12 5.59
CA CYS A 98 7.18 17.56 5.68
C CYS A 98 5.82 18.23 5.85
N LEU A 99 5.74 19.21 6.76
CA LEU A 99 4.60 20.13 6.88
C LEU A 99 5.02 21.48 6.33
N LEU A 100 4.29 21.99 5.36
CA LEU A 100 4.50 23.29 4.74
C LEU A 100 3.58 24.31 5.42
N THR A 101 4.15 25.38 5.98
CA THR A 101 3.40 26.47 6.63
C THR A 101 3.11 27.57 5.62
N PHE A 102 1.87 28.05 5.57
CA PHE A 102 1.40 29.13 4.72
C PHE A 102 0.84 30.29 5.56
N GLN A 103 0.34 31.33 4.88
CA GLN A 103 -0.48 32.35 5.50
C GLN A 103 -1.78 32.49 4.72
N TYR A 104 -2.91 32.55 5.43
CA TYR A 104 -4.23 32.87 4.89
C TYR A 104 -4.75 31.87 3.83
N LEU A 105 -4.59 30.57 4.08
CA LEU A 105 -5.30 29.53 3.33
C LEU A 105 -6.76 29.47 3.80
N GLU A 106 -7.68 29.91 2.95
CA GLU A 106 -9.13 29.78 3.15
C GLU A 106 -9.61 28.35 2.83
N ILE A 107 -8.97 27.35 3.42
CA ILE A 107 -9.25 25.93 3.18
C ILE A 107 -9.33 25.23 4.54
N ASN A 108 -10.37 24.42 4.73
CA ASN A 108 -10.55 23.67 5.96
C ASN A 108 -9.57 22.48 6.03
N PRO A 109 -8.90 22.24 7.18
CA PRO A 109 -8.11 21.03 7.36
C PRO A 109 -9.01 19.79 7.45
N VAL A 110 -8.42 18.63 7.15
CA VAL A 110 -9.09 17.34 7.35
C VAL A 110 -9.04 16.91 8.81
N GLU A 111 -9.96 16.04 9.21
CA GLU A 111 -9.89 15.39 10.52
C GLU A 111 -8.77 14.34 10.52
N LEU A 112 -7.94 14.34 11.56
CA LEU A 112 -6.88 13.34 11.75
C LEU A 112 -7.44 12.12 12.48
N GLY A 113 -7.36 10.96 11.84
CA GLY A 113 -7.77 9.67 12.41
C GLY A 113 -6.72 9.08 13.34
N ASP A 114 -6.81 7.78 13.61
CA ASP A 114 -5.86 7.04 14.42
C ASP A 114 -5.23 5.91 13.60
N SER A 115 -3.91 5.94 13.44
CA SER A 115 -3.16 4.91 12.71
C SER A 115 -2.77 3.72 13.59
N GLU A 116 -2.97 3.79 14.91
CA GLU A 116 -2.61 2.71 15.84
C GLU A 116 -3.71 1.64 15.93
N THR A 117 -4.92 1.96 15.50
CA THR A 117 -6.09 1.05 15.53
C THR A 117 -6.40 0.45 14.16
N LEU A 118 -5.49 0.55 13.20
CA LEU A 118 -5.68 0.05 11.85
C LEU A 118 -5.77 -1.48 11.84
N LYS A 119 -6.56 -2.00 10.89
CA LYS A 119 -6.77 -3.45 10.75
C LYS A 119 -6.47 -3.90 9.33
N TYR A 120 -6.07 -5.16 9.19
CA TYR A 120 -6.00 -5.83 7.90
C TYR A 120 -7.38 -5.79 7.23
N GLU A 121 -7.36 -5.65 5.90
CA GLU A 121 -8.52 -5.50 5.03
C GLU A 121 -9.44 -4.30 5.30
N GLN A 122 -9.07 -3.40 6.22
CA GLN A 122 -9.81 -2.16 6.42
C GLN A 122 -9.86 -1.37 5.11
N ALA A 123 -11.07 -1.04 4.66
CA ALA A 123 -11.30 -0.24 3.46
C ALA A 123 -10.76 1.18 3.64
N ILE A 124 -10.08 1.67 2.61
CA ILE A 124 -9.46 3.00 2.56
C ILE A 124 -9.73 3.65 1.20
N PHE A 125 -9.50 4.95 1.15
CA PHE A 125 -9.41 5.67 -0.12
C PHE A 125 -8.35 6.76 -0.05
N SER A 126 -7.62 6.95 -1.15
CA SER A 126 -6.63 8.00 -1.31
C SER A 126 -7.14 9.07 -2.26
N ILE A 127 -6.83 10.33 -1.98
CA ILE A 127 -7.16 11.46 -2.86
C ILE A 127 -5.87 12.19 -3.22
N GLY A 128 -5.55 12.31 -4.50
CA GLY A 128 -4.34 13.02 -4.90
C GLY A 128 -4.20 13.33 -6.37
N PHE A 129 -2.97 13.66 -6.78
CA PHE A 129 -2.65 14.07 -8.15
C PHE A 129 -1.68 13.08 -8.85
N PRO A 130 -2.01 11.78 -8.93
CA PRO A 130 -1.19 10.82 -9.68
C PRO A 130 -1.09 11.25 -11.15
N GLY A 131 0.12 11.40 -11.67
CA GLY A 131 0.39 11.92 -13.03
C GLY A 131 0.16 13.42 -13.20
N GLY A 132 -0.13 14.17 -12.13
CA GLY A 132 -0.31 15.63 -12.15
C GLY A 132 -1.57 16.21 -12.81
N PRO A 133 -2.74 15.53 -12.86
CA PRO A 133 -3.95 16.02 -13.54
C PRO A 133 -4.49 17.32 -12.92
N PRO A 134 -5.28 18.14 -13.64
CA PRO A 134 -5.80 19.41 -13.11
C PRO A 134 -6.68 19.26 -11.85
N LYS A 135 -7.35 18.12 -11.68
CA LYS A 135 -8.24 17.82 -10.56
C LYS A 135 -7.75 16.57 -9.83
N PRO A 136 -7.93 16.49 -8.50
CA PRO A 136 -7.53 15.32 -7.73
C PRO A 136 -8.38 14.10 -8.08
N GLN A 137 -7.73 12.95 -8.16
CA GLN A 137 -8.33 11.64 -8.41
C GLN A 137 -8.48 10.88 -7.10
N VAL A 138 -9.42 9.94 -7.08
CA VAL A 138 -9.69 9.07 -5.94
C VAL A 138 -9.25 7.66 -6.32
N THR A 139 -8.50 7.01 -5.44
CA THR A 139 -8.12 5.61 -5.57
C THR A 139 -8.64 4.86 -4.36
N TYR A 140 -9.31 3.73 -4.59
CA TYR A 140 -9.82 2.86 -3.53
C TYR A 140 -8.87 1.69 -3.28
N GLY A 141 -9.00 1.08 -2.10
CA GLY A 141 -8.32 -0.15 -1.76
C GLY A 141 -8.51 -0.50 -0.29
N ASN A 142 -7.69 -1.41 0.19
CA ASN A 142 -7.73 -1.96 1.53
C ASN A 142 -6.30 -2.01 2.11
N ILE A 143 -6.20 -2.02 3.43
CA ILE A 143 -4.95 -2.28 4.13
C ILE A 143 -4.59 -3.77 3.96
N LYS A 144 -3.39 -4.06 3.48
CA LYS A 144 -2.90 -5.43 3.23
C LYS A 144 -1.80 -5.89 4.16
N ALA A 145 -1.11 -4.96 4.82
CA ALA A 145 -0.16 -5.27 5.88
C ALA A 145 0.15 -4.03 6.73
N LEU A 146 0.57 -4.29 7.96
CA LEU A 146 1.05 -3.28 8.91
C LEU A 146 2.46 -3.69 9.36
N TYR A 147 3.43 -2.82 9.11
CA TYR A 147 4.83 -3.10 9.42
C TYR A 147 5.32 -2.20 10.55
N PRO A 148 5.66 -2.76 11.74
CA PRO A 148 6.20 -1.97 12.83
C PRO A 148 7.50 -1.27 12.41
N LEU A 149 7.56 0.03 12.62
CA LEU A 149 8.76 0.84 12.37
C LEU A 149 8.80 2.02 13.35
N ASP A 150 9.90 2.10 14.09
CA ASP A 150 10.07 3.06 15.20
C ASP A 150 8.88 3.00 16.18
N ASP A 151 8.12 4.09 16.33
CA ASP A 151 6.99 4.20 17.25
C ASP A 151 5.61 3.97 16.59
N SER A 152 5.56 3.50 15.35
CA SER A 152 4.31 3.40 14.57
C SER A 152 4.33 2.23 13.57
N GLN A 153 3.38 2.25 12.63
CA GLN A 153 3.20 1.22 11.60
C GLN A 153 3.26 1.83 10.20
N ILE A 154 4.13 1.31 9.34
CA ILE A 154 4.05 1.56 7.90
C ILE A 154 2.90 0.75 7.33
N VAL A 155 2.00 1.42 6.60
CA VAL A 155 0.76 0.84 6.11
C VAL A 155 0.93 0.44 4.65
N ARG A 156 0.83 -0.85 4.36
CA ARG A 156 0.75 -1.36 2.98
C ARG A 156 -0.70 -1.43 2.54
N THR A 157 -0.97 -0.92 1.34
CA THR A 157 -2.29 -0.98 0.70
C THR A 157 -2.21 -1.56 -0.70
N ASP A 158 -3.33 -2.00 -1.25
CA ASP A 158 -3.49 -2.33 -2.67
C ASP A 158 -3.99 -1.14 -3.51
N ALA A 159 -4.31 -0.01 -2.88
CA ALA A 159 -4.61 1.25 -3.56
C ALA A 159 -3.39 1.73 -4.36
N SER A 160 -3.37 1.37 -5.64
CA SER A 160 -2.24 1.61 -6.52
C SER A 160 -2.03 3.09 -6.83
N PHE A 161 -0.77 3.50 -6.96
CA PHE A 161 -0.44 4.87 -7.35
C PHE A 161 0.81 4.97 -8.23
N ILE A 162 0.86 6.06 -8.98
CA ILE A 162 2.00 6.42 -9.84
C ILE A 162 2.64 7.73 -9.36
N MET A 163 3.74 8.12 -10.01
CA MET A 163 4.43 9.38 -9.74
C MET A 163 3.46 10.57 -9.71
N GLY A 164 3.64 11.49 -8.76
CA GLY A 164 2.71 12.58 -8.46
C GLY A 164 1.74 12.30 -7.32
N ALA A 165 1.56 11.03 -6.94
CA ALA A 165 0.77 10.64 -5.78
C ALA A 165 1.49 10.79 -4.43
N SER A 166 2.81 11.00 -4.40
CA SER A 166 3.54 11.23 -3.16
C SER A 166 2.92 12.37 -2.35
N GLY A 167 2.63 12.12 -1.08
CA GLY A 167 1.96 13.01 -0.15
C GLY A 167 0.43 12.97 -0.23
N SER A 168 -0.15 12.04 -1.00
CA SER A 168 -1.62 11.89 -1.05
C SER A 168 -2.16 11.41 0.29
N PRO A 169 -3.18 12.08 0.85
CA PRO A 169 -3.87 11.57 2.03
C PRO A 169 -4.57 10.25 1.74
N VAL A 170 -4.39 9.29 2.66
CA VAL A 170 -5.15 8.06 2.74
C VAL A 170 -6.15 8.18 3.89
N PHE A 171 -7.42 8.05 3.56
CA PHE A 171 -8.54 8.19 4.49
C PHE A 171 -9.14 6.83 4.85
N SER A 172 -9.62 6.71 6.08
CA SER A 172 -10.59 5.68 6.46
C SER A 172 -11.95 5.96 5.80
N SER A 173 -12.85 4.97 5.79
CA SER A 173 -14.17 5.07 5.15
C SER A 173 -15.05 6.21 5.67
N ASP A 174 -14.84 6.65 6.93
CA ASP A 174 -15.51 7.79 7.56
C ASP A 174 -14.84 9.15 7.26
N GLY A 175 -13.75 9.16 6.48
CA GLY A 175 -13.10 10.38 5.98
C GLY A 175 -12.02 10.96 6.87
N LYS A 176 -11.53 10.22 7.86
CA LYS A 176 -10.40 10.65 8.71
C LYS A 176 -9.07 10.28 8.07
N LEU A 177 -8.10 11.19 8.11
CA LEU A 177 -6.75 10.95 7.59
C LEU A 177 -6.03 9.93 8.46
N ILE A 178 -5.61 8.81 7.90
CA ILE A 178 -4.93 7.72 8.63
C ILE A 178 -3.48 7.49 8.17
N ALA A 179 -3.13 7.86 6.93
CA ALA A 179 -1.77 7.72 6.41
C ALA A 179 -1.51 8.68 5.23
N LEU A 180 -0.26 8.81 4.79
CA LEU A 180 0.13 9.51 3.55
C LEU A 180 0.86 8.56 2.59
N SER A 181 0.38 8.48 1.34
CA SER A 181 1.03 7.69 0.28
C SER A 181 2.42 8.21 -0.02
N THR A 182 3.42 7.34 0.09
CA THR A 182 4.83 7.76 0.16
C THR A 182 5.71 7.09 -0.89
N PHE A 183 5.83 5.77 -0.84
CA PHE A 183 6.73 5.03 -1.73
C PHE A 183 6.12 3.71 -2.19
N LYS A 184 6.68 3.14 -3.25
CA LYS A 184 6.27 1.83 -3.78
C LYS A 184 7.48 0.94 -3.97
N SER A 185 7.29 -0.37 -3.87
CA SER A 185 8.37 -1.32 -4.14
C SER A 185 8.81 -1.28 -5.62
N PRO A 186 10.05 -1.69 -5.93
CA PRO A 186 10.48 -1.91 -7.30
C PRO A 186 9.72 -3.09 -7.95
N GLY A 187 9.88 -3.23 -9.27
CA GLY A 187 9.35 -4.36 -10.05
C GLY A 187 7.97 -4.13 -10.69
N ARG A 188 7.49 -5.16 -11.42
CA ARG A 188 6.22 -5.14 -12.19
C ARG A 188 4.98 -5.36 -11.33
N GLY A 189 5.12 -5.84 -10.09
CA GLY A 189 4.05 -5.99 -9.10
C GLY A 189 4.38 -5.19 -7.85
N ALA A 190 4.20 -3.88 -7.92
CA ALA A 190 4.60 -2.97 -6.85
C ALA A 190 3.65 -3.08 -5.65
N TYR A 191 4.24 -3.07 -4.45
CA TYR A 191 3.52 -2.83 -3.20
C TYR A 191 3.56 -1.35 -2.85
N TYR A 192 2.46 -0.83 -2.32
CA TYR A 192 2.25 0.59 -2.07
C TYR A 192 2.26 0.85 -0.56
N TYR A 193 3.14 1.76 -0.13
CA TYR A 193 3.40 2.02 1.27
C TYR A 193 3.08 3.46 1.64
N ASN A 194 2.51 3.59 2.84
CA ASN A 194 2.00 4.85 3.35
C ASN A 194 2.55 5.05 4.77
N ILE A 195 2.99 6.28 5.06
CA ILE A 195 3.46 6.65 6.40
C ILE A 195 2.27 7.02 7.30
N PRO A 196 2.29 6.66 8.59
CA PRO A 196 1.14 6.79 9.48
C PRO A 196 0.82 8.23 9.89
N VAL A 197 -0.46 8.54 10.10
CA VAL A 197 -0.89 9.87 10.60
C VAL A 197 -0.35 10.17 12.00
N LYS A 198 0.04 9.16 12.79
CA LYS A 198 0.74 9.37 14.07
C LYS A 198 1.97 10.27 13.91
N TRP A 199 2.77 10.08 12.86
CA TRP A 199 3.94 10.91 12.60
C TRP A 199 3.56 12.33 12.17
N VAL A 200 2.44 12.49 11.44
CA VAL A 200 1.87 13.81 11.13
C VAL A 200 1.51 14.56 12.39
N LYS A 201 0.80 13.91 13.32
CA LYS A 201 0.43 14.51 14.62
C LYS A 201 1.67 14.95 15.40
N ALA A 202 2.70 14.09 15.48
CA ALA A 202 3.94 14.41 16.18
C ALA A 202 4.70 15.59 15.54
N LEU A 203 4.70 15.69 14.20
CA LEU A 203 5.42 16.74 13.49
C LEU A 203 4.76 18.12 13.58
N ILE A 204 3.47 18.21 13.91
CA ILE A 204 2.76 19.48 14.07
C ILE A 204 3.44 20.36 15.14
N ASP A 205 3.96 19.75 16.20
CA ASP A 205 4.57 20.48 17.32
C ASP A 205 6.09 20.71 17.16
N ALA A 206 6.68 20.22 16.07
CA ALA A 206 8.10 20.37 15.79
C ALA A 206 8.49 21.82 15.46
N PRO A 207 9.76 22.22 15.64
CA PRO A 207 10.24 23.55 15.25
C PRO A 207 10.20 23.75 13.73
N GLU A 208 9.97 25.00 13.32
CA GLU A 208 10.00 25.40 11.92
C GLU A 208 11.41 25.71 11.42
N THR A 209 11.61 25.53 10.12
CA THR A 209 12.77 25.96 9.35
C THR A 209 12.31 26.55 8.02
N THR A 210 13.17 27.32 7.34
CA THR A 210 12.89 27.87 6.00
C THR A 210 13.65 27.15 4.90
N SER A 211 14.56 26.23 5.25
CA SER A 211 15.43 25.55 4.29
C SER A 211 14.89 24.17 3.91
N THR A 212 14.76 23.94 2.60
CA THR A 212 14.47 22.61 2.01
C THR A 212 15.72 21.74 1.86
N ALA A 213 16.91 22.27 2.19
CA ALA A 213 18.17 21.57 2.01
C ALA A 213 18.34 20.45 3.05
N THR A 214 18.68 19.26 2.57
CA THR A 214 18.96 18.10 3.42
C THR A 214 19.98 17.17 2.78
N THR A 215 20.77 16.52 3.61
CA THR A 215 21.62 15.36 3.23
C THR A 215 21.09 14.05 3.83
N THR A 216 20.02 14.12 4.63
CA THR A 216 19.40 12.95 5.25
C THR A 216 18.45 12.32 4.25
N ALA A 217 18.75 11.10 3.83
CA ALA A 217 17.85 10.28 3.03
C ALA A 217 16.71 9.72 3.90
N PRO A 218 15.49 9.57 3.36
CA PRO A 218 14.41 8.89 4.06
C PRO A 218 14.73 7.40 4.23
N PHE A 219 14.12 6.76 5.23
CA PHE A 219 14.40 5.35 5.58
C PHE A 219 14.24 4.39 4.40
N TRP A 220 13.32 4.70 3.46
CA TRP A 220 13.04 3.86 2.30
C TRP A 220 14.02 4.08 1.13
N ASP A 221 14.80 5.16 1.15
CA ASP A 221 15.87 5.47 0.17
C ASP A 221 17.26 5.20 0.76
N SER A 222 17.36 4.23 1.69
CA SER A 222 18.65 3.73 2.17
C SER A 222 19.23 2.69 1.21
N THR A 223 20.48 2.27 1.47
CA THR A 223 21.04 1.06 0.86
C THR A 223 20.25 -0.18 1.29
N GLU A 224 20.37 -1.27 0.54
CA GLU A 224 19.62 -2.52 0.76
C GLU A 224 19.82 -3.11 2.17
N ASP A 225 21.03 -2.98 2.73
CA ASP A 225 21.32 -3.43 4.09
C ASP A 225 20.74 -2.51 5.18
N GLY A 226 20.46 -1.25 4.85
CA GLY A 226 19.82 -0.28 5.74
C GLY A 226 18.29 -0.34 5.73
N HIS A 227 17.69 -1.05 4.76
CA HIS A 227 16.24 -1.15 4.65
C HIS A 227 15.64 -1.98 5.78
N PRO A 228 14.44 -1.62 6.28
CA PRO A 228 13.63 -2.50 7.12
C PRO A 228 13.39 -3.87 6.46
N TYR A 229 13.26 -4.92 7.27
CA TYR A 229 13.10 -6.30 6.76
C TYR A 229 11.94 -6.45 5.76
N PHE A 230 10.81 -5.80 6.00
CA PHE A 230 9.64 -5.86 5.12
C PHE A 230 9.91 -5.34 3.70
N MET A 231 10.91 -4.48 3.51
CA MET A 231 11.33 -4.02 2.18
C MET A 231 12.32 -5.01 1.54
N ARG A 232 13.22 -5.58 2.35
CA ARG A 232 14.27 -6.50 1.90
C ARG A 232 13.73 -7.82 1.37
N VAL A 233 12.56 -8.26 1.82
CA VAL A 233 11.90 -9.49 1.34
C VAL A 233 11.30 -9.37 -0.05
N ILE A 234 11.08 -8.15 -0.57
CA ILE A 234 10.29 -7.94 -1.79
C ILE A 234 11.03 -8.39 -3.06
N LEU A 235 12.28 -7.97 -3.24
CA LEU A 235 13.06 -8.37 -4.43
C LEU A 235 13.32 -9.88 -4.46
N PRO A 236 13.73 -10.55 -3.36
CA PRO A 236 13.84 -11.99 -3.32
C PRO A 236 12.54 -12.71 -3.67
N LEU A 237 11.39 -12.24 -3.15
CA LEU A 237 10.08 -12.77 -3.48
C LEU A 237 9.79 -12.67 -4.99
N GLN A 238 9.93 -11.45 -5.56
CA GLN A 238 9.65 -11.20 -6.97
C GLN A 238 10.57 -11.99 -7.91
N ASN A 239 11.83 -12.20 -7.51
CA ASN A 239 12.84 -12.92 -8.27
C ASN A 239 12.86 -14.43 -7.97
N GLN A 240 11.94 -14.93 -7.13
CA GLN A 240 11.89 -16.33 -6.70
C GLN A 240 13.20 -16.82 -6.05
N ALA A 241 13.94 -15.91 -5.41
CA ALA A 241 15.16 -16.20 -4.68
C ALA A 241 14.81 -16.73 -3.27
N TRP A 242 14.24 -17.93 -3.20
CA TRP A 242 13.67 -18.51 -1.98
C TRP A 242 14.68 -18.66 -0.84
N ALA A 243 15.96 -18.91 -1.16
CA ALA A 243 17.02 -18.97 -0.16
C ALA A 243 17.26 -17.62 0.52
N ASP A 244 17.28 -16.52 -0.26
CA ASP A 244 17.41 -15.17 0.28
C ASP A 244 16.17 -14.73 1.04
N LEU A 245 14.98 -15.05 0.52
CA LEU A 245 13.71 -14.79 1.21
C LEU A 245 13.70 -15.48 2.58
N THR A 246 14.08 -16.76 2.63
CA THR A 246 14.19 -17.54 3.87
C THR A 246 15.17 -16.90 4.84
N ARG A 247 16.38 -16.53 4.36
CA ARG A 247 17.43 -15.92 5.19
C ARG A 247 16.95 -14.60 5.80
N ILE A 248 16.36 -13.71 5.00
CA ILE A 248 15.92 -12.38 5.45
C ILE A 248 14.74 -12.52 6.43
N ALA A 249 13.75 -13.36 6.12
CA ALA A 249 12.60 -13.56 7.00
C ALA A 249 12.99 -14.26 8.32
N THR A 250 14.01 -15.13 8.31
CA THR A 250 14.58 -15.72 9.54
C THR A 250 15.25 -14.66 10.40
N LEU A 251 16.04 -13.76 9.81
CA LEU A 251 16.63 -12.63 10.54
C LEU A 251 15.56 -11.70 11.10
N TRP A 252 14.48 -11.48 10.33
CA TRP A 252 13.35 -10.68 10.77
C TRP A 252 12.67 -11.28 12.01
N LEU A 253 12.40 -12.59 12.05
CA LEU A 253 11.85 -13.23 13.24
C LEU A 253 12.81 -13.26 14.42
N ALA A 254 14.13 -13.30 14.18
CA ALA A 254 15.10 -13.22 15.27
C ALA A 254 15.06 -11.85 15.97
N ASP A 255 14.85 -10.77 15.21
CA ASP A 255 14.68 -9.40 15.72
C ASP A 255 13.27 -9.14 16.28
N GLN A 256 12.25 -9.68 15.60
CA GLN A 256 10.83 -9.49 15.91
C GLN A 256 10.11 -10.85 15.99
N PRO A 257 10.21 -11.58 17.13
CA PRO A 257 9.68 -12.95 17.25
C PRO A 257 8.16 -13.08 17.06
N ASN A 258 7.42 -12.00 17.32
CA ASN A 258 5.96 -11.95 17.17
C ASN A 258 5.57 -11.15 15.92
N ASN A 259 6.10 -11.53 14.76
CA ASN A 259 5.83 -10.85 13.49
C ASN A 259 5.10 -11.77 12.50
N ALA A 260 3.84 -11.46 12.19
CA ALA A 260 3.01 -12.27 11.30
C ALA A 260 3.54 -12.30 9.85
N GLU A 261 4.02 -11.16 9.34
CA GLU A 261 4.53 -11.04 7.98
C GLU A 261 5.83 -11.82 7.79
N ALA A 262 6.72 -11.81 8.77
CA ALA A 262 7.94 -12.61 8.75
C ALA A 262 7.65 -14.11 8.70
N HIS A 263 6.67 -14.57 9.49
CA HIS A 263 6.16 -15.94 9.38
C HIS A 263 5.54 -16.22 8.01
N TYR A 264 4.70 -15.32 7.49
CA TYR A 264 4.10 -15.46 6.17
C TYR A 264 5.15 -15.63 5.06
N TYR A 265 6.20 -14.80 5.04
CA TYR A 265 7.27 -14.90 4.04
C TYR A 265 8.12 -16.18 4.17
N LEU A 266 8.34 -16.69 5.39
CA LEU A 266 8.92 -18.03 5.58
C LEU A 266 8.00 -19.14 5.07
N GLY A 267 6.70 -19.00 5.30
CA GLY A 267 5.68 -19.92 4.79
C GLY A 267 5.72 -20.02 3.27
N LEU A 268 5.71 -18.87 2.58
CA LEU A 268 5.85 -18.79 1.13
C LEU A 268 7.14 -19.44 0.62
N ALA A 269 8.29 -19.13 1.25
CA ALA A 269 9.57 -19.70 0.83
C ALA A 269 9.59 -21.23 1.00
N ALA A 270 9.06 -21.74 2.11
CA ALA A 270 8.95 -23.18 2.38
C ALA A 270 8.00 -23.87 1.39
N GLU A 271 6.86 -23.26 1.09
CA GLU A 271 5.88 -23.78 0.14
C GLU A 271 6.49 -23.89 -1.26
N LYS A 272 7.15 -22.84 -1.75
CA LYS A 272 7.80 -22.81 -3.07
C LYS A 272 9.05 -23.70 -3.17
N THR A 273 9.59 -24.14 -2.03
CA THR A 273 10.65 -25.17 -1.95
C THR A 273 10.12 -26.57 -1.62
N ASN A 274 8.80 -26.77 -1.73
CA ASN A 274 8.10 -28.05 -1.53
C ASN A 274 8.20 -28.62 -0.10
N ASN A 275 8.46 -27.76 0.89
CA ASN A 275 8.42 -28.10 2.31
C ASN A 275 7.06 -27.72 2.91
N LEU A 276 6.01 -28.40 2.45
CA LEU A 276 4.62 -28.06 2.76
C LEU A 276 4.27 -28.13 4.25
N GLY A 277 4.91 -29.05 5.00
CA GLY A 277 4.72 -29.13 6.45
C GLY A 277 5.21 -27.87 7.17
N VAL A 278 6.40 -27.39 6.81
CA VAL A 278 6.97 -26.15 7.37
C VAL A 278 6.19 -24.93 6.90
N ALA A 279 5.74 -24.91 5.64
CA ALA A 279 4.90 -23.84 5.12
C ALA A 279 3.63 -23.66 5.95
N LYS A 280 2.89 -24.75 6.16
CA LYS A 280 1.67 -24.76 6.97
C LYS A 280 1.92 -24.25 8.39
N GLN A 281 2.99 -24.73 9.04
CA GLN A 281 3.34 -24.30 10.41
C GLN A 281 3.58 -22.79 10.48
N HIS A 282 4.26 -22.22 9.49
CA HIS A 282 4.51 -20.78 9.47
C HIS A 282 3.25 -19.97 9.18
N PHE A 283 2.38 -20.39 8.26
CA PHE A 283 1.09 -19.70 8.05
C PHE A 283 0.19 -19.78 9.29
N GLU A 284 0.12 -20.92 9.96
CA GLU A 284 -0.61 -21.05 11.23
C GLU A 284 -0.01 -20.15 12.32
N GLN A 285 1.31 -20.01 12.37
CA GLN A 285 1.96 -19.11 13.32
C GLN A 285 1.70 -17.64 12.99
N ALA A 286 1.65 -17.26 11.71
CA ALA A 286 1.22 -15.94 11.30
C ALA A 286 -0.20 -15.63 11.80
N LEU A 287 -1.13 -16.59 11.68
CA LEU A 287 -2.51 -16.44 12.16
C LEU A 287 -2.64 -16.43 13.69
N LYS A 288 -1.71 -17.01 14.44
CA LYS A 288 -1.67 -16.86 15.90
C LYS A 288 -1.27 -15.45 16.31
N VAL A 289 -0.39 -14.80 15.55
CA VAL A 289 0.06 -13.43 15.79
C VAL A 289 -0.99 -12.43 15.30
N GLU A 290 -1.50 -12.61 14.09
CA GLU A 290 -2.52 -11.78 13.45
C GLU A 290 -3.64 -12.66 12.87
N PRO A 291 -4.74 -12.89 13.63
CA PRO A 291 -5.85 -13.73 13.17
C PRO A 291 -6.55 -13.25 11.90
N GLN A 292 -6.45 -11.96 11.56
CA GLN A 292 -7.02 -11.38 10.33
C GLN A 292 -6.03 -11.36 9.16
N HIS A 293 -4.91 -12.09 9.23
CA HIS A 293 -3.91 -12.15 8.17
C HIS A 293 -4.42 -12.95 6.96
N THR A 294 -5.23 -12.29 6.12
CA THR A 294 -5.93 -12.86 4.96
C THR A 294 -5.02 -13.61 4.00
N ALA A 295 -3.82 -13.11 3.73
CA ALA A 295 -2.88 -13.80 2.85
C ALA A 295 -2.47 -15.19 3.39
N SER A 296 -2.39 -15.38 4.72
CA SER A 296 -2.09 -16.69 5.31
C SER A 296 -3.31 -17.60 5.30
N LEU A 297 -4.52 -17.05 5.48
CA LEU A 297 -5.78 -17.79 5.32
C LEU A 297 -5.93 -18.33 3.90
N VAL A 298 -5.64 -17.49 2.89
CA VAL A 298 -5.67 -17.86 1.47
C VAL A 298 -4.68 -18.99 1.19
N GLU A 299 -3.40 -18.85 1.58
CA GLU A 299 -2.40 -19.90 1.34
C GLU A 299 -2.78 -21.22 2.02
N LEU A 300 -3.27 -21.18 3.26
CA LEU A 300 -3.76 -22.38 3.96
C LEU A 300 -4.97 -23.02 3.27
N ALA A 301 -5.88 -22.22 2.70
CA ALA A 301 -7.05 -22.72 2.01
C ALA A 301 -6.67 -23.38 0.67
N LEU A 302 -5.73 -22.77 -0.07
CA LEU A 302 -5.17 -23.36 -1.28
C LEU A 302 -4.46 -24.68 -0.96
N MET A 303 -3.66 -24.73 0.11
CA MET A 303 -3.03 -25.97 0.58
C MET A 303 -4.08 -27.03 0.96
N ALA A 304 -5.12 -26.67 1.72
CA ALA A 304 -6.19 -27.58 2.10
C ALA A 304 -6.89 -28.16 0.87
N ASN A 305 -7.19 -27.32 -0.13
CA ASN A 305 -7.79 -27.72 -1.40
C ASN A 305 -6.91 -28.74 -2.14
N THR A 306 -5.59 -28.49 -2.24
CA THR A 306 -4.67 -29.46 -2.90
C THR A 306 -4.63 -30.83 -2.21
N THR A 307 -4.90 -30.88 -0.90
CA THR A 307 -4.96 -32.12 -0.12
C THR A 307 -6.35 -32.76 -0.07
N GLY A 308 -7.37 -32.16 -0.71
CA GLY A 308 -8.76 -32.62 -0.68
C GLY A 308 -9.45 -32.45 0.67
N ASN A 309 -8.96 -31.56 1.54
CA ASN A 309 -9.54 -31.30 2.85
C ASN A 309 -10.64 -30.24 2.76
N GLU A 310 -11.81 -30.62 2.23
CA GLU A 310 -12.94 -29.71 2.00
C GLU A 310 -13.45 -29.03 3.28
N ASN A 311 -13.41 -29.72 4.42
CA ASN A 311 -13.82 -29.15 5.71
C ASN A 311 -12.96 -27.93 6.09
N GLU A 312 -11.65 -28.03 5.87
CA GLU A 312 -10.73 -26.94 6.18
C GLU A 312 -10.84 -25.79 5.17
N VAL A 313 -11.07 -26.09 3.89
CA VAL A 313 -11.39 -25.08 2.88
C VAL A 313 -12.61 -24.27 3.30
N ASN A 314 -13.72 -24.92 3.64
CA ASN A 314 -14.96 -24.25 4.07
C ASN A 314 -14.75 -23.41 5.33
N ARG A 315 -13.96 -23.89 6.29
CA ARG A 315 -13.63 -23.15 7.51
C ARG A 315 -12.87 -21.86 7.21
N LEU A 316 -11.85 -21.95 6.35
CA LEU A 316 -11.00 -20.81 5.98
C LEU A 316 -11.74 -19.82 5.07
N GLN A 317 -12.59 -20.32 4.18
CA GLN A 317 -13.50 -19.52 3.35
C GLN A 317 -14.42 -18.67 4.24
N LEU A 318 -15.11 -19.28 5.21
CA LEU A 318 -15.96 -18.55 6.16
C LEU A 318 -15.16 -17.53 6.99
N ALA A 319 -13.92 -17.86 7.37
CA ALA A 319 -13.05 -16.92 8.07
C ALA A 319 -12.72 -15.70 7.20
N LEU A 320 -12.41 -15.91 5.92
CA LEU A 320 -12.18 -14.85 4.95
C LEU A 320 -13.44 -14.02 4.72
N GLU A 321 -14.62 -14.63 4.55
CA GLU A 321 -15.89 -13.91 4.35
C GLU A 321 -16.21 -12.95 5.49
N ASN A 322 -15.89 -13.33 6.73
CA ASN A 322 -16.07 -12.47 7.90
C ASN A 322 -15.08 -11.30 7.97
N ILE A 323 -13.95 -11.37 7.27
CA ILE A 323 -12.93 -10.31 7.23
C ILE A 323 -13.13 -9.44 5.99
N ASN A 324 -13.14 -10.05 4.82
CA ASN A 324 -13.33 -9.43 3.52
C ASN A 324 -13.95 -10.43 2.54
N SER A 325 -15.22 -10.18 2.17
CA SER A 325 -15.96 -10.99 1.21
C SER A 325 -15.31 -11.05 -0.17
N ASP A 326 -14.62 -9.99 -0.59
CA ASP A 326 -14.01 -9.94 -1.92
C ASP A 326 -12.83 -10.90 -2.01
N VAL A 327 -11.99 -10.94 -0.97
CA VAL A 327 -10.89 -11.92 -0.87
C VAL A 327 -11.42 -13.35 -0.84
N ALA A 328 -12.54 -13.58 -0.13
CA ALA A 328 -13.17 -14.88 -0.09
C ALA A 328 -13.74 -15.30 -1.46
N ASN A 329 -14.31 -14.35 -2.21
CA ASN A 329 -14.80 -14.59 -3.57
C ASN A 329 -13.64 -14.92 -4.52
N GLU A 330 -12.54 -14.17 -4.46
CA GLU A 330 -11.32 -14.44 -5.26
C GLU A 330 -10.74 -15.84 -4.99
N LEU A 331 -10.71 -16.26 -3.71
CA LEU A 331 -10.30 -17.61 -3.35
C LEU A 331 -11.22 -18.66 -3.96
N ASN A 332 -12.54 -18.45 -3.87
CA ASN A 332 -13.54 -19.36 -4.42
C ASN A 332 -13.41 -19.51 -5.94
N GLU A 333 -13.19 -18.41 -6.66
CA GLU A 333 -12.91 -18.45 -8.11
C GLU A 333 -11.62 -19.20 -8.45
N THR A 334 -10.60 -19.09 -7.59
CA THR A 334 -9.33 -19.79 -7.75
C THR A 334 -9.48 -21.30 -7.54
N ILE A 335 -10.27 -21.72 -6.55
CA ILE A 335 -10.52 -23.13 -6.23
C ILE A 335 -11.49 -23.78 -7.22
N HIS A 336 -12.50 -23.03 -7.68
CA HIS A 336 -13.54 -23.49 -8.60
C HIS A 336 -13.55 -22.63 -9.90
N PRO A 337 -12.53 -22.78 -10.77
CA PRO A 337 -12.47 -21.99 -11.99
C PRO A 337 -13.66 -22.31 -12.89
N THR A 338 -14.49 -21.30 -13.17
CA THR A 338 -15.61 -21.45 -14.10
C THR A 338 -15.06 -21.63 -15.51
N ILE A 339 -15.25 -22.82 -16.11
CA ILE A 339 -14.94 -23.03 -17.53
C ILE A 339 -15.99 -22.27 -18.35
N ILE A 340 -15.67 -21.06 -18.78
CA ILE A 340 -16.43 -20.42 -19.86
C ILE A 340 -16.16 -21.23 -21.13
N LYS A 341 -17.11 -22.08 -21.51
CA LYS A 341 -17.13 -22.70 -22.84
C LYS A 341 -17.19 -21.58 -23.88
N GLN A 342 -16.13 -21.41 -24.67
CA GLN A 342 -16.20 -20.61 -25.90
C GLN A 342 -17.15 -21.30 -26.88
N ASN A 343 -18.44 -21.00 -26.77
CA ASN A 343 -19.42 -21.25 -27.84
C ASN A 343 -19.59 -19.95 -28.62
N THR A 344 -18.80 -19.78 -29.67
CA THR A 344 -19.11 -18.85 -30.77
C THR A 344 -18.92 -19.56 -32.11
N ALA A 345 -20.06 -20.03 -32.63
CA ALA A 345 -20.50 -20.03 -34.03
C ALA A 345 -19.61 -20.67 -35.11
N THR A 346 -19.92 -21.92 -35.46
CA THR A 346 -19.85 -22.42 -36.85
C THR A 346 -21.25 -22.46 -37.45
N THR A 347 -21.65 -21.38 -38.09
CA THR A 347 -22.81 -21.18 -38.99
C THR A 347 -22.54 -19.79 -39.61
N GLU A 348 -22.39 -19.53 -40.90
CA GLU A 348 -22.87 -20.11 -42.15
C GLU A 348 -21.91 -19.72 -43.29
N GLY A 349 -21.91 -20.50 -44.38
CA GLY A 349 -21.17 -20.15 -45.59
C GLY A 349 -21.38 -21.11 -46.76
N THR A 350 -22.59 -21.62 -46.96
CA THR A 350 -23.00 -22.28 -48.21
C THR A 350 -24.44 -21.88 -48.56
N LYS A 351 -24.58 -20.83 -49.37
CA LYS A 351 -25.36 -20.83 -50.61
C LYS A 351 -25.20 -19.50 -51.33
#